data_AF-A0A967BT80-F1
#
_entry.id   AF-A0A967BT80-F1
#
_cell.length_a   1.000
_cell.length_b   1.000
_cell.length_c   1.000
_cell.angle_alpha   90.00
_cell.angle_beta   90.00
_cell.angle_gamma   90.00
#
_symmetry.space_group_name_H-M   'P 1'
#
loop_
_entity.id
_entity.type
_entity.pdbx_description
1 polymer ?
#
loop_
_entity_poly.entity_id
_entity_poly.type
_entity_poly.pdbx_seq_one_letter_code
_entity_poly.pdbx_strand_id
1 'polypeptide(L)'
;MRPSEYRQIIRDHLKSAYLLSDEKIDALLPGFLETLRSHLEDLEHVLNGSDMKAMNRRAGHTIKGALLNLGLKDLAAIALAIEKSCLDRKGRAEHAILVGKLKAEIEKII
;
A
#
# COMPACT_ATOMS: atom_id res chain seq x y z
N MET A 1 3.79 4.79 12.55
CA MET A 1 5.05 5.55 12.37
C MET A 1 4.72 7.02 12.11
N ARG A 2 5.64 7.96 12.34
CA ARG A 2 5.42 9.40 12.07
C ARG A 2 5.56 9.71 10.57
N PRO A 3 4.87 10.73 10.02
CA PRO A 3 5.01 11.13 8.62
C PRO A 3 6.46 11.37 8.16
N SER A 4 7.28 11.98 9.01
CA SER A 4 8.69 12.26 8.71
C SER A 4 9.54 10.99 8.58
N GLU A 5 9.25 9.96 9.38
CA GLU A 5 9.94 8.66 9.34
C GLU A 5 9.60 7.92 8.05
N TYR A 6 8.34 7.95 7.62
CA TYR A 6 7.95 7.39 6.32
C TYR A 6 8.65 8.08 5.15
N ARG A 7 8.69 9.42 5.15
CA ARG A 7 9.42 10.17 4.11
C ARG A 7 10.89 9.78 4.07
N GLN A 8 11.54 9.64 5.23
CA GLN A 8 12.94 9.24 5.29
C GLN A 8 13.16 7.84 4.69
N ILE A 9 12.35 6.84 5.09
CA ILE A 9 12.43 5.47 4.55
C ILE A 9 12.26 5.47 3.03
N ILE A 10 11.27 6.19 2.53
CA ILE A 10 11.00 6.28 1.09
C ILE A 10 12.20 6.89 0.37
N ARG A 11 12.72 8.03 0.86
CA ARG A 11 13.89 8.67 0.24
C ARG A 11 15.10 7.75 0.26
N ASP A 12 15.41 7.13 1.39
CA ASP A 12 16.56 6.24 1.52
C ASP A 12 16.44 5.02 0.60
N HIS A 13 15.23 4.47 0.45
CA HIS A 13 14.98 3.39 -0.49
C HIS A 13 15.15 3.84 -1.94
N LEU A 14 14.56 4.98 -2.32
CA LEU A 14 14.69 5.52 -3.68
C LEU A 14 16.14 5.85 -4.05
N LYS A 15 16.93 6.36 -3.10
CA LYS A 15 18.36 6.58 -3.28
C LYS A 15 19.14 5.28 -3.44
N SER A 16 18.91 4.30 -2.57
CA SER A 16 19.72 3.08 -2.54
C SER A 16 19.32 2.05 -3.60
N ALA A 17 18.02 1.84 -3.83
CA ALA A 17 17.51 0.83 -4.75
C ALA A 17 17.47 1.31 -6.21
N TYR A 18 17.27 2.61 -6.44
CA TYR A 18 17.11 3.19 -7.78
C TYR A 18 18.17 4.25 -8.13
N LEU A 19 19.12 4.52 -7.23
CA LEU A 19 20.23 5.47 -7.44
C LEU A 19 19.76 6.88 -7.85
N LEU A 20 18.60 7.31 -7.34
CA LEU A 20 18.02 8.61 -7.66
C LEU A 20 18.67 9.72 -6.84
N SER A 21 18.89 10.88 -7.47
CA SER A 21 19.27 12.11 -6.78
C SER A 21 18.10 12.69 -5.99
N ASP A 22 18.38 13.59 -5.05
CA ASP A 22 17.34 14.27 -4.28
C ASP A 22 16.35 15.02 -5.18
N GLU A 23 16.83 15.70 -6.22
CA GLU A 23 15.99 16.43 -7.18
C GLU A 23 15.08 15.48 -7.96
N LYS A 24 15.59 14.31 -8.35
CA LYS A 24 14.81 13.33 -9.10
C LYS A 24 13.75 12.68 -8.21
N ILE A 25 14.08 12.45 -6.93
CA ILE A 25 13.11 11.96 -5.95
C ILE A 25 12.00 12.99 -5.76
N ASP A 26 12.33 14.27 -5.59
CA ASP A 26 11.33 15.32 -5.41
C ASP A 26 10.39 15.43 -6.61
N ALA A 27 10.91 15.22 -7.83
CA ALA A 27 10.13 15.23 -9.05
C ALA A 27 9.20 14.00 -9.20
N LEU A 28 9.62 12.82 -8.74
CA LEU A 28 8.88 11.56 -8.95
C LEU A 28 7.96 11.18 -7.78
N LEU A 29 8.30 11.59 -6.56
CA LEU A 29 7.60 11.19 -5.34
C LEU A 29 6.09 11.51 -5.39
N PRO A 30 5.63 12.68 -5.86
CA PRO A 30 4.20 12.95 -5.98
C PRO A 30 3.46 11.92 -6.84
N GLY A 31 4.04 11.48 -7.96
CA GLY A 31 3.44 10.48 -8.84
C GLY A 31 3.36 9.08 -8.20
N PHE A 32 4.38 8.70 -7.41
CA PHE A 32 4.31 7.46 -6.65
C PHE A 32 3.25 7.50 -5.56
N LEU A 33 3.11 8.63 -4.86
CA LEU A 33 2.09 8.80 -3.82
C LEU A 33 0.67 8.80 -4.41
N GLU A 34 0.47 9.39 -5.58
CA GLU A 34 -0.81 9.34 -6.29
C GLU A 34 -1.16 7.91 -6.73
N THR A 35 -0.17 7.17 -7.25
CA THR A 35 -0.34 5.75 -7.60
C THR A 35 -0.70 4.92 -6.37
N LEU A 36 -0.05 5.18 -5.23
CA LEU A 36 -0.36 4.50 -3.97
C LEU A 36 -1.77 4.80 -3.47
N ARG A 37 -2.23 6.06 -3.59
CA ARG A 37 -3.60 6.48 -3.27
C ARG A 37 -4.62 5.74 -4.14
N SER A 38 -4.44 5.71 -5.45
CA SER A 38 -5.33 4.98 -6.37
C SER A 38 -5.41 3.49 -6.04
N HIS A 39 -4.29 2.85 -5.71
CA HIS A 39 -4.32 1.43 -5.31
C HIS A 39 -4.99 1.18 -3.96
N LEU A 40 -4.95 2.15 -3.04
CA LEU A 40 -5.70 2.07 -1.78
C LEU A 40 -7.20 2.17 -2.04
N GLU A 41 -7.63 3.09 -2.90
CA GLU A 41 -9.04 3.22 -3.31
C GLU A 41 -9.56 1.94 -3.98
N ASP A 42 -8.77 1.36 -4.91
CA ASP A 42 -9.09 0.07 -5.53
C ASP A 42 -9.31 -1.02 -4.48
N LEU A 43 -8.46 -1.07 -3.46
CA LEU A 43 -8.54 -2.04 -2.37
C LEU A 43 -9.81 -1.85 -1.52
N GLU A 44 -10.18 -0.60 -1.23
CA GLU A 44 -11.41 -0.28 -0.50
C GLU A 44 -12.67 -0.67 -1.29
N HIS A 45 -12.62 -0.61 -2.62
CA HIS A 45 -13.77 -0.96 -3.47
C HIS A 45 -14.02 -2.46 -3.65
N VAL A 46 -13.03 -3.33 -3.35
CA VAL A 46 -13.14 -4.78 -3.53
C VAL A 46 -14.33 -5.40 -2.79
N LEU A 47 -14.67 -4.90 -1.60
CA LEU A 47 -15.73 -5.48 -0.75
C LEU A 47 -17.14 -5.31 -1.32
N ASN A 48 -17.30 -4.48 -2.36
CA ASN A 48 -18.60 -4.18 -2.97
C ASN A 48 -18.85 -4.93 -4.30
N GLY A 49 -17.89 -5.76 -4.75
CA GLY A 49 -17.94 -6.44 -6.05
C GLY A 49 -18.57 -7.84 -6.04
N SER A 50 -18.89 -8.37 -7.22
CA SER A 50 -19.45 -9.73 -7.39
C SER A 50 -18.39 -10.84 -7.34
N ASP A 51 -17.12 -10.55 -7.68
CA ASP A 51 -15.98 -11.47 -7.57
C ASP A 51 -14.92 -10.95 -6.58
N MET A 52 -15.35 -10.77 -5.34
CA MET A 52 -14.53 -10.15 -4.30
C MET A 52 -13.21 -10.89 -4.06
N LYS A 53 -13.15 -12.22 -4.25
CA LYS A 53 -11.95 -13.01 -3.92
C LYS A 53 -10.83 -12.79 -4.93
N ALA A 54 -11.13 -12.82 -6.23
CA ALA A 54 -10.13 -12.55 -7.26
C ALA A 54 -9.69 -11.08 -7.22
N MET A 55 -10.66 -10.17 -7.06
CA MET A 55 -10.40 -8.73 -6.93
C MET A 55 -9.53 -8.41 -5.71
N ASN A 56 -9.81 -9.02 -4.54
CA ASN A 56 -9.01 -8.86 -3.32
C ASN A 56 -7.56 -9.27 -3.54
N ARG A 57 -7.34 -10.48 -4.06
CA ARG A 57 -5.98 -10.97 -4.30
C ARG A 57 -5.22 -10.02 -5.22
N ARG A 58 -5.86 -9.55 -6.30
CA ARG A 58 -5.24 -8.63 -7.26
C ARG A 58 -4.93 -7.28 -6.62
N ALA A 59 -5.89 -6.64 -5.95
CA ALA A 59 -5.70 -5.35 -5.31
C ALA A 59 -4.62 -5.41 -4.22
N GLY A 60 -4.66 -6.43 -3.36
CA GLY A 60 -3.62 -6.67 -2.34
C GLY A 60 -2.24 -6.89 -2.94
N HIS A 61 -2.13 -7.63 -4.05
CA HIS A 61 -0.88 -7.83 -4.76
C HIS A 61 -0.32 -6.53 -5.35
N THR A 62 -1.17 -5.74 -6.00
CA THR A 62 -0.79 -4.46 -6.63
C THR A 62 -0.29 -3.46 -5.59
N ILE A 63 -1.05 -3.22 -4.51
CA ILE A 63 -0.64 -2.25 -3.49
C ILE A 63 0.61 -2.71 -2.74
N LYS A 64 0.78 -4.03 -2.51
CA LYS A 64 2.02 -4.59 -1.97
C LYS A 64 3.22 -4.24 -2.85
N GLY A 65 3.09 -4.38 -4.17
CA GLY A 65 4.14 -4.00 -5.12
C GLY A 65 4.51 -2.52 -5.01
N ALA A 66 3.51 -1.63 -4.97
CA ALA A 66 3.74 -0.19 -4.81
C ALA A 66 4.45 0.14 -3.48
N LEU A 67 4.04 -0.49 -2.37
CA LEU A 67 4.67 -0.30 -1.07
C LEU A 67 6.13 -0.80 -1.06
N LEU A 68 6.42 -1.91 -1.73
CA LEU A 68 7.79 -2.44 -1.86
C LEU A 68 8.69 -1.52 -2.69
N ASN A 69 8.18 -0.94 -3.77
CA ASN A 69 8.90 0.05 -4.58
C ASN A 69 9.22 1.35 -3.81
N LEU A 70 8.55 1.57 -2.68
CA LEU A 70 8.77 2.69 -1.77
C LEU A 70 9.55 2.30 -0.50
N GLY A 71 10.00 1.05 -0.39
CA GLY A 71 10.74 0.56 0.78
C GLY A 71 9.88 0.33 2.03
N LEU A 72 8.55 0.42 1.92
CA LEU A 72 7.59 0.34 3.03
C LEU A 72 7.24 -1.12 3.38
N LYS A 73 8.26 -1.90 3.77
CA LYS A 73 8.17 -3.36 3.96
C LYS A 73 7.10 -3.78 4.96
N ASP A 74 6.94 -3.06 6.07
CA ASP A 74 5.93 -3.37 7.08
C ASP A 74 4.50 -3.20 6.55
N LEU A 75 4.27 -2.17 5.73
CA LEU A 75 2.99 -1.98 5.08
C LEU A 75 2.76 -3.01 3.98
N ALA A 76 3.81 -3.38 3.23
CA ALA A 76 3.74 -4.46 2.26
C ALA A 76 3.39 -5.81 2.90
N ALA A 77 3.80 -6.06 4.15
CA ALA A 77 3.41 -7.25 4.90
C ALA A 77 1.91 -7.24 5.25
N ILE A 78 1.33 -6.07 5.57
CA ILE A 78 -0.11 -5.92 5.77
C ILE A 78 -0.85 -6.17 4.45
N ALA A 79 -0.39 -5.60 3.34
CA ALA A 79 -0.96 -5.83 2.01
C ALA A 79 -0.92 -7.31 1.59
N LEU A 80 0.15 -8.04 1.96
CA LEU A 80 0.24 -9.49 1.76
C LEU A 80 -0.79 -10.27 2.60
N ALA A 81 -1.04 -9.86 3.84
CA ALA A 81 -2.07 -10.45 4.67
C ALA A 81 -3.47 -10.23 4.05
N ILE A 82 -3.70 -9.05 3.47
CA ILE A 82 -4.92 -8.73 2.72
C ILE A 82 -5.05 -9.64 1.48
N GLU A 83 -4.00 -9.73 0.65
CA GLU A 83 -3.93 -10.60 -0.53
C GLU A 83 -4.26 -12.07 -0.22
N LYS A 84 -3.88 -12.54 0.99
CA LYS A 84 -4.10 -13.91 1.46
C LYS A 84 -5.41 -14.10 2.24
N SER A 85 -6.05 -13.03 2.68
CA SER A 85 -7.27 -13.12 3.48
C SER A 85 -8.42 -13.79 2.72
N CYS A 86 -9.20 -14.60 3.43
CA CYS A 86 -10.42 -15.19 2.92
C CYS A 86 -11.61 -14.24 3.17
N LEU A 87 -12.57 -14.19 2.26
CA LEU A 87 -13.75 -13.31 2.35
C LEU A 87 -15.03 -14.06 2.76
N ASP A 88 -14.89 -15.11 3.57
CA ASP A 88 -16.01 -15.72 4.29
C ASP A 88 -16.52 -14.80 5.41
N ARG A 89 -17.53 -15.23 6.16
CA ARG A 89 -18.17 -14.37 7.17
C ARG A 89 -17.20 -13.86 8.25
N LYS A 90 -16.22 -14.67 8.67
CA LYS A 90 -15.22 -14.29 9.68
C LYS A 90 -14.06 -13.54 9.03
N GLY A 91 -13.61 -14.02 7.88
CA GLY A 91 -12.50 -13.42 7.13
C GLY A 91 -12.81 -12.03 6.58
N ARG A 92 -14.08 -11.68 6.31
CA ARG A 92 -14.47 -10.30 5.95
C ARG A 92 -14.20 -9.28 7.06
N ALA A 93 -14.44 -9.65 8.32
CA ALA A 93 -14.17 -8.74 9.44
C ALA A 93 -12.67 -8.52 9.62
N GLU A 94 -11.87 -9.60 9.54
CA GLU A 94 -10.41 -9.52 9.59
C GLU A 94 -9.85 -8.70 8.41
N HIS A 95 -10.36 -8.94 7.21
CA HIS A 95 -10.00 -8.19 6.01
C HIS A 95 -10.29 -6.69 6.18
N ALA A 96 -11.47 -6.30 6.67
CA ALA A 96 -11.80 -4.90 6.92
C ALA A 96 -10.86 -4.25 7.95
N ILE A 97 -10.47 -4.98 9.00
CA ILE A 97 -9.48 -4.50 9.98
C ILE A 97 -8.12 -4.28 9.32
N LEU A 98 -7.67 -5.20 8.48
CA LEU A 98 -6.38 -5.08 7.77
C LEU A 98 -6.37 -3.90 6.80
N VAL A 99 -7.43 -3.73 6.01
CA VAL A 99 -7.60 -2.58 5.09
C VAL A 99 -7.62 -1.27 5.88
N GLY A 100 -8.39 -1.18 6.96
CA GLY A 100 -8.45 0.01 7.81
C GLY A 100 -7.09 0.36 8.45
N LYS A 101 -6.33 -0.65 8.91
CA LYS A 101 -4.98 -0.45 9.42
C LYS A 101 -4.02 0.06 8.34
N LEU A 102 -4.07 -0.54 7.14
CA LEU A 102 -3.21 -0.13 6.03
C LEU A 102 -3.52 1.30 5.60
N LYS A 103 -4.81 1.64 5.47
CA LYS A 103 -5.29 2.99 5.18
C LYS A 103 -4.77 4.01 6.18
N ALA A 104 -4.97 3.77 7.46
CA ALA A 104 -4.55 4.70 8.51
C ALA A 104 -3.04 4.96 8.51
N GLU A 105 -2.20 4.00 8.12
CA GLU A 105 -0.76 4.26 7.96
C GLU A 105 -0.44 4.97 6.63
N ILE A 106 -1.08 4.62 5.52
CA ILE A 106 -0.87 5.29 4.22
C ILE A 106 -1.29 6.77 4.29
N GLU A 107 -2.37 7.11 4.98
CA GLU A 107 -2.84 8.49 5.20
C GLU A 107 -1.82 9.37 5.97
N LYS A 108 -0.84 8.77 6.64
CA LYS A 108 0.28 9.52 7.26
C LYS A 108 1.36 9.89 6.25
N ILE A 109 1.34 9.29 5.07
CA ILE A 109 2.32 9.45 3.99
C ILE A 109 1.83 10.46 2.96
N ILE A 110 0.56 10.34 2.56
CA ILE A 110 -0.08 11.07 1.45
C ILE A 110 -0.85 12.31 1.87
#